data_AF-A0A672HS02-F1
#
_entry.id   AF-A0A672HS02-F1
#
_cell.length_a   1.000
_cell.length_b   1.000
_cell.length_c   1.000
_cell.angle_alpha   90.00
_cell.angle_beta   90.00
_cell.angle_gamma   90.00
#
_symmetry.space_group_name_H-M   'P 1'
#
loop_
_entity.id
_entity.type
_entity.pdbx_description
1 polymer ?
#
loop_
_entity_poly.entity_id
_entity_poly.type
_entity_poly.pdbx_seq_one_letter_code
_entity_poly.pdbx_strand_id
1 'polypeptide(L)'
;MSRTDEVNKMTENVYKGILDQFNPSLKNFVTMGKHYEKALTGVTVAAKGYFDALVKLGELASDSQGSKELGDTLFQMAEVHRQIQVQLEDVLKLFHSELLAQLEQKLELDIKYLTATLKKYQGERAAVPETLLVAAVVLSAHQAAGARAQPAASHCASGLGRRRDRRGPPPHQTRLGSA
;
A
#
# COMPACT_ATOMS: atom_id res chain seq x y z
N MET A 1 0.64 16.10 -18.65
CA MET A 1 1.20 14.87 -18.04
C MET A 1 0.64 13.69 -18.79
N SER A 2 1.42 12.63 -19.02
CA SER A 2 0.87 11.42 -19.63
C SER A 2 -0.12 10.78 -18.64
N ARG A 3 -1.20 10.16 -19.12
CA ARG A 3 -2.14 9.37 -18.29
C ARG A 3 -1.39 8.33 -17.43
N THR A 4 -0.25 7.85 -17.92
CA THR A 4 0.66 6.96 -17.19
C THR A 4 1.29 7.64 -15.97
N ASP A 5 1.68 8.90 -16.05
CA ASP A 5 2.27 9.64 -14.91
C ASP A 5 1.25 9.89 -13.79
N GLU A 6 -0.01 10.11 -14.15
CA GLU A 6 -1.11 10.30 -13.19
C GLU A 6 -1.41 9.03 -12.41
N VAL A 7 -1.54 7.88 -13.08
CA VAL A 7 -1.74 6.57 -12.44
C VAL A 7 -0.57 6.23 -11.54
N ASN A 8 0.66 6.55 -11.97
CA ASN A 8 1.84 6.29 -11.15
C ASN A 8 1.87 7.17 -9.89
N LYS A 9 1.51 8.45 -10.01
CA LYS A 9 1.38 9.37 -8.87
C LYS A 9 0.31 8.89 -7.89
N MET A 10 -0.83 8.43 -8.39
CA MET A 10 -1.88 7.84 -7.55
C MET A 10 -1.38 6.60 -6.81
N THR A 11 -0.65 5.73 -7.49
CA THR A 11 -0.08 4.50 -6.91
C THR A 11 0.91 4.82 -5.78
N GLU A 12 1.85 5.74 -6.00
CA GLU A 12 2.80 6.17 -4.96
C GLU A 12 2.10 6.86 -3.78
N ASN A 13 1.06 7.65 -4.04
CA ASN A 13 0.29 8.31 -3.00
C ASN A 13 -0.44 7.31 -2.09
N VAL A 14 -0.90 6.16 -2.61
CA VAL A 14 -1.50 5.09 -1.80
C VAL A 14 -0.46 4.51 -0.83
N TYR A 15 0.72 4.14 -1.33
CA TYR A 15 1.79 3.59 -0.48
C TYR A 15 2.24 4.59 0.59
N LYS A 16 2.44 5.86 0.21
CA LYS A 16 2.81 6.92 1.16
C LYS A 16 1.70 7.20 2.16
N GLY A 17 0.43 7.18 1.74
CA GLY A 17 -0.70 7.33 2.65
C GLY A 17 -0.71 6.27 3.76
N ILE A 18 -0.43 5.01 3.41
CA ILE A 18 -0.39 3.93 4.39
C ILE A 18 0.86 4.08 5.30
N LEU A 19 2.04 4.26 4.71
CA LEU A 19 3.31 4.32 5.45
C LEU A 19 3.45 5.57 6.34
N ASP A 20 2.99 6.73 5.85
CA ASP A 20 3.25 8.02 6.50
C ASP A 20 2.07 8.48 7.37
N GLN A 21 0.86 7.93 7.19
CA GLN A 21 -0.33 8.32 7.97
C GLN A 21 -0.94 7.15 8.74
N PHE A 22 -1.34 6.07 8.05
CA PHE A 22 -2.05 4.97 8.69
C PHE A 22 -1.18 4.23 9.70
N ASN A 23 0.04 3.81 9.30
CA ASN A 23 0.94 3.04 10.15
C ASN A 23 1.39 3.80 11.41
N PRO A 24 1.77 5.10 11.35
CA PRO A 24 2.03 5.90 12.54
C PRO A 24 0.79 6.07 13.44
N SER A 25 -0.39 6.25 12.85
CA SER A 25 -1.64 6.36 13.61
C SER A 25 -1.99 5.05 14.32
N LEU A 26 -1.81 3.91 13.65
CA LEU A 26 -2.00 2.58 14.23
C LEU A 26 -0.99 2.30 15.35
N LYS A 27 0.27 2.71 15.17
CA LYS A 27 1.29 2.62 16.23
C LYS A 27 0.89 3.39 17.48
N ASN A 28 0.38 4.62 17.31
CA ASN A 28 -0.12 5.41 18.41
C ASN A 28 -1.33 4.73 19.07
N PHE A 29 -2.26 4.19 18.28
CA PHE A 29 -3.41 3.44 18.79
C PHE A 29 -2.99 2.24 19.65
N VAL A 30 -2.03 1.42 19.19
CA VAL A 30 -1.47 0.30 19.98
C VAL A 30 -0.83 0.82 21.28
N THR A 31 -0.15 1.95 21.24
CA THR A 31 0.46 2.58 22.43
C THR A 31 -0.62 3.00 23.45
N MET A 32 -1.71 3.59 22.99
CA MET A 32 -2.85 3.92 23.85
C MET A 32 -3.52 2.65 24.41
N GLY A 33 -3.60 1.59 23.61
CA GLY A 33 -4.06 0.27 24.05
C GLY A 33 -3.22 -0.29 25.20
N LYS A 34 -1.88 -0.21 25.11
CA LYS A 34 -0.96 -0.63 26.19
C LYS A 34 -1.13 0.22 27.46
N HIS A 35 -1.37 1.52 27.33
CA HIS A 35 -1.69 2.37 28.49
C HIS A 35 -3.02 1.97 29.14
N TYR A 36 -4.04 1.66 28.32
CA TYR A 36 -5.33 1.19 28.81
C TYR A 36 -5.22 -0.13 29.56
N GLU A 37 -4.51 -1.12 28.99
CA GLU A 37 -4.20 -2.38 29.66
C GLU A 37 -3.51 -2.17 31.01
N LYS A 38 -2.48 -1.30 31.04
CA LYS A 38 -1.76 -0.99 32.28
C LYS A 38 -2.66 -0.35 33.34
N ALA A 39 -3.56 0.55 32.94
CA ALA A 39 -4.50 1.18 33.86
C ALA A 39 -5.46 0.15 34.45
N LEU A 40 -5.99 -0.76 33.62
CA LEU A 40 -6.85 -1.84 34.09
C LEU A 40 -6.12 -2.77 35.07
N THR A 41 -4.90 -3.19 34.77
CA THR A 41 -4.05 -3.95 35.71
C THR A 41 -3.84 -3.21 37.04
N GLY A 42 -3.71 -1.88 37.00
CA GLY A 42 -3.64 -1.06 38.21
C GLY A 42 -4.90 -1.13 39.06
N VAL A 43 -6.09 -1.07 38.43
CA VAL A 43 -7.39 -1.25 39.11
C VAL A 43 -7.45 -2.63 39.74
N THR A 44 -6.99 -3.66 39.05
CA THR A 44 -6.92 -5.04 39.53
C THR A 44 -6.12 -5.18 40.83
N VAL A 45 -4.95 -4.52 40.89
CA VAL A 45 -4.09 -4.52 42.09
C VAL A 45 -4.77 -3.78 43.24
N ALA A 46 -5.43 -2.65 42.98
CA ALA A 46 -6.16 -1.92 44.02
C ALA A 46 -7.36 -2.71 44.54
N ALA A 47 -8.10 -3.39 43.66
CA ALA A 47 -9.24 -4.24 43.99
C ALA A 47 -8.84 -5.40 44.91
N LYS A 48 -7.62 -5.95 44.76
CA LYS A 48 -7.10 -6.96 45.68
C LYS A 48 -7.08 -6.47 47.14
N GLY A 49 -6.64 -5.23 47.39
CA GLY A 49 -6.64 -4.68 48.75
C GLY A 49 -8.03 -4.55 49.36
N TYR A 50 -9.02 -4.16 48.55
CA TYR A 50 -10.43 -4.14 48.97
C TYR A 50 -10.94 -5.55 49.30
N PHE A 51 -10.63 -6.52 48.44
CA PHE A 51 -11.01 -7.92 48.62
C PHE A 51 -10.38 -8.54 49.89
N ASP A 52 -9.09 -8.32 50.11
CA ASP A 52 -8.38 -8.82 51.30
C ASP A 52 -9.01 -8.27 52.59
N ALA A 53 -9.41 -6.99 52.60
CA ALA A 53 -10.11 -6.38 53.73
C ALA A 53 -11.52 -6.95 53.92
N LEU A 54 -12.24 -7.20 52.82
CA LEU A 54 -13.58 -7.80 52.82
C LEU A 54 -13.57 -9.20 53.43
N VAL A 55 -12.62 -10.04 53.00
CA VAL A 55 -12.45 -11.42 53.53
C VAL A 55 -12.16 -11.38 55.03
N LYS A 56 -11.19 -10.55 55.46
CA LYS A 56 -10.85 -10.40 56.87
C LYS A 56 -12.04 -9.94 57.72
N LEU A 57 -12.88 -9.05 57.19
CA LEU A 57 -14.09 -8.62 57.89
C LEU A 57 -15.12 -9.75 57.98
N GLY A 58 -15.25 -10.57 56.93
CA GLY A 58 -16.07 -11.78 56.91
C GLY A 58 -15.65 -12.79 57.98
N GLU A 59 -14.33 -13.00 58.16
CA GLU A 59 -13.77 -13.85 59.21
C GLU A 59 -14.15 -13.36 60.61
N LEU A 60 -13.93 -12.07 60.90
CA LEU A 60 -14.28 -11.46 62.19
C LEU A 60 -15.78 -11.57 62.50
N ALA A 61 -16.65 -11.35 61.50
CA ALA A 61 -18.09 -11.46 61.67
C ALA A 61 -18.52 -12.92 61.90
N SER A 62 -17.91 -13.87 61.20
CA SER A 62 -18.20 -15.30 61.30
C SER A 62 -17.77 -15.89 62.65
N ASP A 63 -16.69 -15.38 63.24
CA ASP A 63 -16.22 -15.79 64.57
C ASP A 63 -17.05 -15.17 65.71
N SER A 64 -17.86 -14.15 65.42
CA SER A 64 -18.70 -13.49 66.43
C SER A 64 -19.92 -14.34 66.82
N GLN A 65 -20.39 -14.18 68.06
CA GLN A 65 -21.61 -14.88 68.52
C GLN A 65 -22.92 -14.27 68.01
N GLY A 66 -22.90 -13.06 67.42
CA GLY A 66 -24.10 -12.32 67.04
C GLY A 66 -24.18 -11.86 65.58
N SER A 67 -23.16 -12.15 64.76
CA SER A 67 -23.09 -11.64 63.37
C SER A 67 -22.64 -12.69 62.35
N LYS A 68 -22.86 -13.98 62.62
CA LYS A 68 -22.47 -15.06 61.71
C LYS A 68 -23.10 -14.94 60.32
N GLU A 69 -24.40 -14.66 60.24
CA GLU A 69 -25.12 -14.48 58.96
C GLU A 69 -24.55 -13.31 58.14
N LEU A 70 -24.03 -12.28 58.82
CA LEU A 70 -23.32 -11.18 58.16
C LEU A 70 -21.97 -11.64 57.60
N GLY A 71 -21.25 -12.50 58.33
CA GLY A 71 -20.05 -13.17 57.83
C GLY A 71 -20.30 -13.95 56.55
N ASP A 72 -21.36 -14.76 56.52
CA ASP A 72 -21.79 -15.50 55.32
C ASP A 72 -22.09 -14.55 54.14
N THR A 73 -22.76 -13.43 54.40
CA THR A 73 -23.04 -12.40 53.39
C THR A 73 -21.76 -11.78 52.83
N LEU A 74 -20.80 -11.44 53.70
CA LEU A 74 -19.50 -10.87 53.29
C LEU A 74 -18.69 -11.87 52.46
N PHE A 75 -18.73 -13.16 52.79
CA PHE A 75 -18.09 -14.19 51.98
C PHE A 75 -18.77 -14.41 50.63
N GLN A 76 -20.09 -14.28 50.55
CA GLN A 76 -20.79 -14.28 49.25
C GLN A 76 -20.35 -13.09 48.39
N MET A 77 -20.22 -11.89 48.99
CA MET A 77 -19.69 -10.71 48.29
C MET A 77 -18.26 -10.94 47.81
N ALA A 78 -17.42 -11.57 48.64
CA ALA A 78 -16.07 -11.94 48.27
C ALA A 78 -16.06 -12.90 47.07
N GLU A 79 -16.87 -13.96 47.09
CA GLU A 79 -16.92 -14.90 45.97
C GLU A 79 -17.38 -14.22 44.66
N VAL A 80 -18.37 -13.34 44.71
CA VAL A 80 -18.78 -12.52 43.55
C VAL A 80 -17.60 -11.67 43.03
N HIS A 81 -16.87 -11.01 43.94
CA HIS A 81 -15.69 -10.24 43.56
C HIS A 81 -14.61 -11.12 42.93
N ARG A 82 -14.36 -12.32 43.45
CA ARG A 82 -13.39 -13.28 42.89
C ARG A 82 -13.77 -13.68 41.46
N GLN A 83 -15.05 -13.89 41.18
CA GLN A 83 -15.54 -14.24 39.84
C GLN A 83 -15.35 -13.09 38.84
N ILE A 84 -15.71 -11.86 39.23
CA ILE A 84 -15.48 -10.65 38.43
C ILE A 84 -13.99 -10.49 38.11
N GLN A 85 -13.14 -10.71 39.13
CA GLN A 85 -11.70 -10.58 39.05
C GLN A 85 -11.09 -11.58 38.05
N VAL A 86 -11.49 -12.86 38.11
CA VAL A 86 -11.05 -13.89 37.16
C VAL A 86 -11.48 -13.55 35.73
N GLN A 87 -12.73 -13.15 35.53
CA GLN A 87 -13.22 -12.78 34.20
C GLN A 87 -12.47 -11.57 33.63
N LEU A 88 -12.19 -10.56 34.44
CA LEU A 88 -11.44 -9.39 34.03
C LEU A 88 -10.02 -9.76 33.60
N GLU A 89 -9.32 -10.60 34.38
CA GLU A 89 -7.97 -11.05 34.04
C GLU A 89 -7.93 -11.82 32.72
N ASP A 90 -8.91 -12.70 32.47
CA ASP A 90 -8.95 -13.46 31.22
C ASP A 90 -9.24 -12.57 30.02
N VAL A 91 -10.17 -11.61 30.15
CA VAL A 91 -10.42 -10.61 29.10
C VAL A 91 -9.19 -9.75 28.83
N LEU A 92 -8.44 -9.35 29.88
CA LEU A 92 -7.19 -8.60 29.72
C LEU A 92 -6.12 -9.39 28.98
N LYS A 93 -5.97 -10.69 29.26
CA LYS A 93 -5.05 -11.57 28.52
C LYS A 93 -5.42 -11.63 27.03
N LEU A 94 -6.70 -11.74 26.70
CA LEU A 94 -7.16 -11.76 25.31
C LEU A 94 -6.94 -10.40 24.63
N PHE A 95 -7.24 -9.30 25.33
CA PHE A 95 -6.97 -7.95 24.83
C PHE A 95 -5.49 -7.76 24.48
N HIS A 96 -4.58 -8.23 25.35
CA HIS A 96 -3.16 -8.17 25.09
C HIS A 96 -2.73 -9.06 23.90
N SER A 97 -3.05 -10.36 23.99
CA SER A 97 -2.49 -11.38 23.08
C SER A 97 -3.16 -11.41 21.71
N GLU A 98 -4.48 -11.22 21.64
CA GLU A 98 -5.24 -11.33 20.40
C GLU A 98 -5.42 -10.00 19.68
N LEU A 99 -5.43 -8.87 20.40
CA LEU A 99 -5.57 -7.55 19.80
C LEU A 99 -4.23 -6.81 19.74
N LEU A 100 -3.64 -6.45 20.88
CA LEU A 100 -2.45 -5.58 20.87
C LEU A 100 -1.25 -6.23 20.19
N ALA A 101 -0.91 -7.47 20.56
CA ALA A 101 0.23 -8.18 19.99
C ALA A 101 0.03 -8.48 18.49
N GLN A 102 -1.18 -8.87 18.07
CA GLN A 102 -1.46 -9.10 16.65
C GLN A 102 -1.37 -7.82 15.81
N LEU A 103 -1.89 -6.70 16.33
CA LEU A 103 -1.81 -5.41 15.63
C LEU A 103 -0.35 -4.95 15.50
N GLU A 104 0.45 -5.09 16.56
CA GLU A 104 1.86 -4.74 16.55
C GLU A 104 2.65 -5.59 15.54
N GLN A 105 2.44 -6.91 15.54
CA GLN A 105 3.07 -7.82 14.58
C GLN A 105 2.68 -7.50 13.13
N LYS A 106 1.38 -7.30 12.87
CA LYS A 106 0.90 -6.95 11.51
C LYS A 106 1.46 -5.62 11.05
N LEU A 107 1.50 -4.62 11.92
CA LEU A 107 2.09 -3.31 11.63
C LEU A 107 3.57 -3.43 11.27
N GLU A 108 4.36 -4.21 12.00
CA GLU A 108 5.78 -4.42 11.69
C GLU A 108 5.98 -5.08 10.31
N LEU A 109 5.17 -6.09 10.00
CA LEU A 109 5.22 -6.77 8.70
C LEU A 109 4.80 -5.84 7.58
N ASP A 110 3.75 -5.05 7.79
CA ASP A 110 3.23 -4.10 6.80
C ASP A 110 4.25 -3.02 6.47
N ILE A 111 4.89 -2.41 7.47
CA ILE A 111 5.96 -1.41 7.24
C ILE A 111 7.09 -2.02 6.41
N LYS A 112 7.57 -3.22 6.77
CA LYS A 112 8.66 -3.90 6.04
C LYS A 112 8.27 -4.20 4.60
N TYR A 113 7.09 -4.81 4.41
CA TYR A 113 6.60 -5.25 3.11
C TYR A 113 6.29 -4.08 2.18
N LEU A 114 5.54 -3.08 2.64
CA LEU A 114 5.17 -1.92 1.82
C LEU A 114 6.38 -1.06 1.47
N THR A 115 7.34 -0.88 2.38
CA THR A 115 8.58 -0.15 2.08
C THR A 115 9.39 -0.85 0.99
N ALA A 116 9.54 -2.17 1.08
CA ALA A 116 10.24 -2.95 0.08
C ALA A 116 9.52 -2.92 -1.28
N THR A 117 8.19 -3.06 -1.26
CA THR A 117 7.35 -3.04 -2.48
C THR A 117 7.37 -1.68 -3.15
N LEU A 118 7.24 -0.59 -2.40
CA LEU A 118 7.34 0.77 -2.92
C LEU A 118 8.72 1.04 -3.54
N LYS A 119 9.80 0.63 -2.86
CA LYS A 119 11.16 0.78 -3.37
C LYS A 119 11.39 -0.01 -4.65
N LYS A 120 10.88 -1.25 -4.73
CA LYS A 120 10.93 -2.09 -5.93
C LYS A 120 10.16 -1.44 -7.08
N TYR A 121 8.93 -0.99 -6.83
CA TYR A 121 8.10 -0.30 -7.82
C TYR A 121 8.80 0.96 -8.37
N GLN A 122 9.41 1.77 -7.50
CA GLN A 122 10.17 2.95 -7.90
C GLN A 122 11.42 2.59 -8.73
N GLY A 123 12.14 1.54 -8.35
CA GLY A 123 13.32 1.05 -9.08
C GLY A 123 12.98 0.51 -10.46
N GLU A 124 11.96 -0.35 -10.56
CA GLU A 124 11.47 -0.86 -11.86
C GLU A 124 10.97 0.28 -12.73
N ARG A 125 10.23 1.24 -12.17
CA ARG A 125 9.76 2.41 -12.91
C ARG A 125 10.91 3.32 -13.36
N ALA A 126 12.00 3.44 -12.62
CA ALA A 126 13.18 4.20 -13.08
C ALA A 126 13.88 3.52 -14.26
N ALA A 127 13.83 2.18 -14.34
CA ALA A 127 14.41 1.39 -15.42
C ALA A 127 13.55 1.32 -16.69
N VAL A 128 12.22 1.45 -16.59
CA VAL A 128 11.29 1.47 -17.73
C VAL A 128 11.57 2.59 -18.76
N PRO A 129 11.74 3.88 -18.39
CA PRO A 129 12.08 4.93 -19.35
C PRO A 129 13.45 4.70 -19.99
N GLU A 130 14.43 4.15 -19.24
CA GLU A 130 15.74 3.80 -19.79
C GLU A 130 15.63 2.70 -20.85
N THR A 131 14.80 1.67 -20.58
CA THR A 131 14.54 0.57 -21.52
C THR A 131 13.75 1.03 -22.74
N LEU A 132 12.77 1.93 -22.56
CA LEU A 132 12.01 2.55 -23.66
C LEU A 132 12.89 3.47 -24.52
N LEU A 133 13.82 4.22 -23.90
CA LEU A 133 14.79 5.04 -24.61
C LEU A 133 15.74 4.17 -25.42
N VAL A 134 16.28 3.09 -24.84
CA VAL A 134 17.12 2.13 -25.55
C VAL A 134 16.35 1.49 -26.70
N ALA A 135 15.11 1.05 -26.48
CA ALA A 135 14.26 0.49 -27.54
C ALA A 135 13.96 1.51 -28.65
N ALA A 136 13.67 2.77 -28.31
CA ALA A 136 13.44 3.84 -29.27
C ALA A 136 14.71 4.19 -30.06
N VAL A 137 15.87 4.20 -29.42
CA VAL A 137 17.18 4.41 -30.07
C VAL A 137 17.49 3.26 -31.02
N VAL A 138 17.27 2.01 -30.61
CA VAL A 138 17.44 0.83 -31.47
C VAL A 138 16.47 0.85 -32.65
N LEU A 139 15.20 1.21 -32.44
CA LEU A 139 14.23 1.35 -33.52
C LEU A 139 14.65 2.44 -34.51
N SER A 140 15.09 3.60 -34.01
CA SER A 140 15.56 4.72 -34.82
C SER A 140 16.82 4.37 -35.62
N ALA A 141 17.75 3.62 -35.00
CA ALA A 141 18.96 3.13 -35.67
C ALA A 141 18.63 2.10 -36.77
N HIS A 142 17.66 1.21 -36.53
CA HIS A 142 17.20 0.24 -37.54
C HIS A 142 16.53 0.93 -38.74
N GLN A 143 15.70 1.95 -38.48
CA GLN A 143 15.08 2.77 -39.52
C GLN A 143 16.12 3.56 -40.32
N ALA A 144 17.14 4.13 -39.67
CA ALA A 144 18.23 4.85 -40.33
C ALA A 144 19.16 3.93 -41.15
N ALA A 145 19.40 2.70 -40.68
CA ALA A 145 20.16 1.69 -41.42
C ALA A 145 19.40 1.20 -42.66
N GLY A 146 18.08 1.02 -42.56
CA GLY A 146 17.21 0.70 -43.70
C GLY A 146 17.19 1.80 -44.78
N ALA A 147 17.31 3.07 -44.38
CA ALA A 147 17.39 4.19 -45.32
C ALA A 147 18.74 4.35 -46.03
N ARG A 148 19.84 3.81 -45.47
CA ARG A 148 21.19 3.85 -46.07
C ARG A 148 21.48 2.71 -47.06
N ALA A 149 20.61 1.71 -47.17
CA ALA A 149 20.80 0.53 -48.02
C ALA A 149 20.22 0.69 -49.44
N GLN A 150 20.33 1.88 -50.06
CA GLN A 150 20.19 2.01 -51.52
C GLN A 150 21.58 1.88 -52.16
N PRO A 151 21.85 0.87 -53.00
CA PRO A 151 23.15 0.74 -53.63
C PRO A 151 23.28 1.78 -54.74
N ALA A 152 24.32 2.61 -54.63
CA ALA A 152 24.85 3.39 -55.73
C ALA A 152 25.50 2.44 -56.76
N ALA A 153 24.79 2.13 -57.84
CA ALA A 153 25.31 1.54 -59.08
C ALA A 153 24.23 1.74 -60.17
N SER A 154 24.43 2.25 -61.38
CA SER A 154 25.63 2.52 -62.17
C SER A 154 25.28 3.48 -63.33
N HIS A 155 26.17 4.40 -63.65
CA HIS A 155 26.33 4.91 -65.03
C HIS A 155 26.89 3.77 -65.90
N CYS A 156 26.40 3.57 -67.13
CA CYS A 156 27.15 3.64 -68.41
C CYS A 156 26.47 2.90 -69.59
N ALA A 157 26.39 3.59 -70.75
CA ALA A 157 26.62 3.13 -72.13
C ALA A 157 25.57 2.35 -72.98
N SER A 158 25.22 2.99 -74.12
CA SER A 158 25.07 2.46 -75.51
C SER A 158 23.85 1.57 -75.83
N GLY A 159 23.13 1.63 -76.97
CA GLY A 159 23.25 2.30 -78.27
C GLY A 159 22.52 1.45 -79.35
N LEU A 160 21.92 2.11 -80.36
CA LEU A 160 21.49 1.63 -81.70
C LEU A 160 20.07 1.07 -81.92
N GLY A 161 19.32 1.76 -82.82
CA GLY A 161 18.15 1.23 -83.55
C GLY A 161 17.37 2.30 -84.35
N ARG A 162 17.76 2.55 -85.60
CA ARG A 162 17.19 3.51 -86.60
C ARG A 162 15.72 3.18 -86.95
N ARG A 163 14.82 4.07 -87.42
CA ARG A 163 14.87 4.88 -88.67
C ARG A 163 13.81 6.01 -88.72
N ARG A 164 14.16 7.04 -89.50
CA ARG A 164 13.42 8.22 -90.00
C ARG A 164 12.18 7.89 -90.85
N ASP A 165 11.17 8.78 -90.82
CA ASP A 165 10.73 9.62 -91.96
C ASP A 165 9.74 10.70 -91.45
N ARG A 166 10.09 12.00 -91.48
CA ARG A 166 9.87 13.02 -92.54
C ARG A 166 8.40 13.29 -92.92
N ARG A 167 7.84 14.41 -92.43
CA ARG A 167 7.31 15.58 -93.19
C ARG A 167 6.34 16.42 -92.31
N GLY A 168 6.64 17.72 -92.13
CA GLY A 168 5.63 18.76 -91.82
C GLY A 168 4.90 19.21 -93.11
N PRO A 169 4.09 20.31 -93.16
CA PRO A 169 3.98 21.45 -92.22
C PRO A 169 2.48 21.87 -91.91
N PRO A 170 2.19 23.03 -91.25
CA PRO A 170 0.92 23.42 -90.57
C PRO A 170 0.13 24.47 -91.41
N PRO A 171 -0.60 25.48 -90.88
CA PRO A 171 -1.42 25.71 -89.66
C PRO A 171 -2.89 26.11 -90.02
N HIS A 172 -3.78 26.45 -89.06
CA HIS A 172 -4.69 27.62 -89.13
C HIS A 172 -5.62 27.73 -87.90
N GLN A 173 -5.73 28.97 -87.41
CA GLN A 173 -6.67 29.47 -86.42
C GLN A 173 -8.12 29.46 -86.93
N THR A 174 -9.11 29.44 -86.03
CA THR A 174 -10.29 30.35 -85.90
C THR A 174 -11.22 29.76 -84.81
N ARG A 175 -11.25 30.31 -83.58
CA ARG A 175 -12.21 31.32 -83.06
C ARG A 175 -13.67 30.85 -83.06
N LEU A 176 -14.32 30.82 -81.87
CA LEU A 176 -15.67 31.32 -81.60
C LEU A 176 -16.03 31.08 -80.12
N GLY A 177 -16.49 32.12 -79.43
CA GLY A 177 -16.90 32.10 -78.03
C GLY A 177 -16.99 33.51 -77.46
N SER A 178 -17.93 34.30 -77.98
CA SER A 178 -18.35 35.58 -77.42
C SER A 178 -19.52 35.35 -76.45
N ALA A 179 -19.52 36.15 -75.37
CA ALA A 179 -20.63 36.53 -74.49
C ALA A 179 -21.36 35.42 -73.70
#